data_AF-A0AAW1U0Z9-F1
#
_entry.id   AF-A0AAW1U0Z9-F1
#
_cell.length_a   1.000
_cell.length_b   1.000
_cell.length_c   1.000
_cell.angle_alpha   90.00
_cell.angle_beta   90.00
_cell.angle_gamma   90.00
#
_symmetry.space_group_name_H-M   'P 1'
#
loop_
_entity.id
_entity.type
_entity.pdbx_description
1 polymer ?
#
loop_
_entity_poly.entity_id
_entity_poly.type
_entity_poly.pdbx_seq_one_letter_code
_entity_poly.pdbx_strand_id
1 'polypeptide(L)'
;MKRAYGITHNIYNKKCMSIHTKIRHYNTEIKPQALYASETLTILTKSDMKNILKEERKIIRKILGPKRTEEGYRLHSRKTTQQMSNIAADIRKRRLKFYGHISRLPQTRIANRILKYIKGVKSTTPWITQVQIDLQKTRLDQTDVQDRNTYRNEIH
;
A
#
# COMPACT_ATOMS: atom_id res chain seq x y z
N MET A 1 -3.12 -10.96 5.82
CA MET A 1 -4.34 -10.16 6.07
C MET A 1 -5.53 -10.99 6.55
N LYS A 2 -6.13 -11.86 5.70
CA LYS A 2 -7.32 -12.64 6.08
C LYS A 2 -7.08 -13.53 7.30
N ARG A 3 -5.92 -14.21 7.37
CA ARG A 3 -5.54 -15.04 8.51
C ARG A 3 -5.43 -14.25 9.82
N ALA A 4 -4.62 -13.17 9.85
CA ALA A 4 -4.56 -12.31 11.05
C ALA A 4 -5.90 -11.74 11.45
N TYR A 5 -6.67 -11.25 10.48
CA TYR A 5 -7.99 -10.73 10.76
C TYR A 5 -8.90 -11.80 11.36
N GLY A 6 -8.90 -13.03 10.84
CA GLY A 6 -9.67 -14.14 11.38
C GLY A 6 -9.37 -14.42 12.86
N ILE A 7 -8.10 -14.39 13.26
CA ILE A 7 -7.69 -14.60 14.66
C ILE A 7 -8.12 -13.41 15.54
N THR A 8 -7.94 -12.19 15.04
CA THR A 8 -8.11 -10.96 15.83
C THR A 8 -9.47 -10.28 15.67
N HIS A 9 -10.41 -10.85 14.91
CA HIS A 9 -11.66 -10.18 14.53
C HIS A 9 -12.49 -9.76 15.75
N ASN A 10 -12.43 -10.54 16.84
CA ASN A 10 -13.15 -10.29 18.09
C ASN A 10 -12.76 -8.98 18.77
N ILE A 11 -11.51 -8.53 18.61
CA ILE A 11 -11.00 -7.25 19.13
C ILE A 11 -11.87 -6.11 18.58
N TYR A 12 -12.25 -6.17 17.30
CA TYR A 12 -13.02 -5.11 16.66
C TYR A 12 -14.48 -5.03 17.16
N ASN A 13 -15.02 -6.09 17.75
CA ASN A 13 -16.36 -6.12 18.35
C ASN A 13 -16.43 -5.48 19.74
N LYS A 14 -15.30 -5.35 20.45
CA LYS A 14 -15.31 -4.85 21.85
C LYS A 14 -15.57 -3.35 21.90
N LYS A 15 -16.53 -2.93 22.71
CA LYS A 15 -16.89 -1.51 22.91
C LYS A 15 -15.92 -0.74 23.81
N CYS A 16 -15.17 -1.44 24.67
CA CYS A 16 -14.18 -0.84 25.57
C CYS A 16 -12.93 -0.28 24.87
N MET A 17 -12.69 -0.66 23.61
CA MET A 17 -11.56 -0.13 22.83
C MET A 17 -11.99 1.01 21.94
N SER A 18 -11.25 2.11 22.01
CA SER A 18 -11.43 3.26 21.14
C SER A 18 -11.20 2.89 19.66
N ILE A 19 -11.82 3.67 18.77
CA ILE A 19 -11.58 3.59 17.32
C ILE A 19 -10.09 3.73 17.01
N HIS A 20 -9.40 4.67 17.67
CA HIS A 20 -7.98 4.91 17.47
C HIS A 20 -7.11 3.69 17.83
N THR A 21 -7.37 3.04 18.97
CA THR A 21 -6.64 1.82 19.37
C THR A 21 -6.85 0.69 18.36
N LYS A 22 -8.08 0.51 17.86
CA LYS A 22 -8.40 -0.49 16.84
C LYS A 22 -7.69 -0.20 15.50
N ILE A 23 -7.60 1.07 15.10
CA ILE A 23 -6.83 1.48 13.92
C ILE A 23 -5.34 1.21 14.12
N ARG A 24 -4.80 1.53 15.30
CA ARG A 24 -3.40 1.24 15.63
C ARG A 24 -3.11 -0.25 15.52
N HIS A 25 -3.96 -1.10 16.10
CA HIS A 25 -3.87 -2.56 15.96
C HIS A 25 -3.93 -3.00 14.50
N TYR A 26 -4.86 -2.47 13.72
CA TYR A 26 -4.93 -2.75 12.28
C TYR A 26 -3.63 -2.39 11.55
N ASN A 27 -3.07 -1.21 11.81
CA ASN A 27 -1.84 -0.73 11.17
C ASN A 27 -0.59 -1.52 11.57
N THR A 28 -0.57 -2.07 12.79
CA THR A 28 0.60 -2.76 13.37
C THR A 28 0.58 -4.27 13.10
N GLU A 29 -0.58 -4.92 13.13
CA GLU A 29 -0.67 -6.38 13.02
C GLU A 29 -1.22 -6.85 11.67
N ILE A 30 -2.31 -6.24 11.19
CA ILE A 30 -3.05 -6.76 10.04
C ILE A 30 -2.49 -6.23 8.72
N LYS A 31 -2.27 -4.92 8.66
CA LYS A 31 -1.78 -4.23 7.46
C LYS A 31 -0.41 -4.75 7.02
N PRO A 32 0.59 -4.96 7.89
CA PRO A 32 1.91 -5.41 7.45
C PRO A 32 1.88 -6.76 6.74
N GLN A 33 0.97 -7.67 7.11
CA GLN A 33 0.81 -8.94 6.41
C GLN A 33 0.32 -8.78 4.96
N ALA A 34 -0.43 -7.73 4.67
CA ALA A 34 -0.88 -7.41 3.31
C ALA A 34 0.19 -6.63 2.53
N LEU A 35 1.07 -5.92 3.23
CA LEU A 35 2.20 -5.19 2.66
C LEU A 35 3.46 -6.07 2.52
N TYR A 36 3.44 -7.29 3.04
CA TYR A 36 4.57 -8.19 2.92
C TYR A 36 4.88 -8.44 1.44
N ALA A 37 6.16 -8.28 1.09
CA ALA A 37 6.68 -8.39 -0.28
C ALA A 37 6.03 -7.43 -1.31
N SER A 38 5.30 -6.40 -0.89
CA SER A 38 4.68 -5.43 -1.81
C SER A 38 5.70 -4.57 -2.59
N GLU A 39 6.95 -4.57 -2.12
CA GLU A 39 8.08 -3.84 -2.69
C GLU A 39 8.59 -4.49 -3.98
N THR A 40 8.67 -5.83 -3.98
CA THR A 40 9.29 -6.65 -5.03
C THR A 40 8.26 -7.34 -5.90
N LEU A 41 7.10 -7.72 -5.35
CA LEU A 41 6.09 -8.45 -6.09
C LEU A 41 5.21 -7.50 -6.91
N THR A 42 5.04 -7.83 -8.19
CA THR A 42 3.89 -7.38 -8.95
C THR A 42 2.64 -7.86 -8.24
N ILE A 43 1.78 -6.95 -7.79
CA ILE A 43 0.41 -7.34 -7.44
C ILE A 43 -0.19 -7.93 -8.71
N LEU A 44 -0.46 -9.23 -8.70
CA LEU A 44 -0.56 -10.07 -9.89
C LEU A 44 -1.63 -9.59 -10.88
N THR A 45 -2.68 -8.90 -10.44
CA THR A 45 -3.74 -8.38 -11.32
C THR A 45 -4.50 -7.20 -10.73
N LYS A 46 -5.20 -6.42 -11.58
CA LYS A 46 -6.20 -5.42 -11.13
C LYS A 46 -7.26 -6.04 -10.20
N SER A 47 -7.58 -7.33 -10.38
CA SER A 47 -8.51 -8.10 -9.53
C SER A 47 -7.97 -8.30 -8.11
N ASP A 48 -6.70 -8.66 -7.96
CA ASP A 48 -6.10 -8.87 -6.63
C ASP A 48 -6.11 -7.58 -5.83
N MET A 49 -5.79 -6.46 -6.48
CA MET A 49 -5.82 -5.16 -5.83
C MET A 49 -7.22 -4.77 -5.38
N LYS A 50 -8.24 -5.04 -6.21
CA LYS A 50 -9.65 -4.83 -5.84
C LYS A 50 -10.05 -5.67 -4.63
N ASN A 51 -9.57 -6.92 -4.55
CA ASN A 51 -9.82 -7.82 -3.43
C ASN A 51 -9.16 -7.31 -2.14
N ILE A 52 -7.89 -6.92 -2.19
CA ILE A 52 -7.17 -6.34 -1.05
C ILE A 52 -7.92 -5.10 -0.53
N LEU A 53 -8.31 -4.18 -1.42
CA LEU A 53 -9.08 -2.98 -1.06
C LEU A 53 -10.49 -3.29 -0.52
N LYS A 54 -11.10 -4.40 -0.96
CA LYS A 54 -12.40 -4.85 -0.43
C LYS A 54 -12.24 -5.35 1.01
N GLU A 55 -11.20 -6.13 1.28
CA GLU A 55 -10.91 -6.65 2.61
C GLU A 55 -10.53 -5.53 3.58
N GLU A 56 -9.64 -4.60 3.19
CA GLU A 56 -9.34 -3.40 3.99
C GLU A 56 -10.62 -2.62 4.33
N ARG A 57 -11.48 -2.37 3.34
CA ARG A 57 -12.74 -1.64 3.56
C ARG A 57 -13.67 -2.33 4.56
N LYS A 58 -13.75 -3.66 4.55
CA LYS A 58 -14.55 -4.41 5.53
C LYS A 58 -14.03 -4.19 6.95
N ILE A 59 -12.71 -4.29 7.12
CA ILE A 59 -12.06 -4.15 8.43
C ILE A 59 -12.24 -2.72 8.97
N ILE A 60 -11.94 -1.70 8.15
CA ILE A 60 -12.07 -0.30 8.59
C ILE A 60 -13.53 0.06 8.91
N ARG A 61 -14.51 -0.40 8.13
CA ARG A 61 -15.93 -0.18 8.45
C ARG A 61 -16.33 -0.86 9.75
N LYS A 62 -15.78 -2.05 10.04
CA LYS A 62 -16.01 -2.73 11.31
C LYS A 62 -15.45 -1.93 12.49
N ILE A 63 -14.30 -1.28 12.29
CA ILE A 63 -13.68 -0.41 13.30
C ILE A 63 -14.52 0.84 13.56
N LEU A 64 -14.94 1.54 12.49
CA LEU A 64 -15.70 2.79 12.59
C LEU A 64 -17.13 2.57 13.10
N GLY A 65 -17.71 1.41 12.82
CA GLY A 65 -19.10 1.12 13.13
C GLY A 65 -20.08 1.78 12.15
N PRO A 66 -21.38 1.78 12.46
CA PRO A 66 -22.39 2.44 11.63
C PRO A 66 -22.37 3.95 11.86
N LYS A 67 -22.53 4.73 10.79
CA LYS A 67 -22.72 6.18 10.84
C LYS A 67 -24.20 6.49 11.05
N ARG A 68 -24.54 7.30 12.06
CA ARG A 68 -25.89 7.84 12.22
C ARG A 68 -26.12 8.98 11.22
N THR A 69 -27.25 8.92 10.53
CA THR A 69 -27.77 9.93 9.61
C THR A 69 -29.23 10.21 9.95
N GLU A 70 -29.82 11.26 9.39
CA GLU A 70 -31.24 11.61 9.58
C GLU A 70 -32.16 10.42 9.21
N GLU A 71 -31.80 9.69 8.15
CA GLU A 71 -32.51 8.51 7.66
C GLU A 71 -32.13 7.19 8.40
N GLY A 72 -31.41 7.26 9.52
CA GLY A 72 -30.99 6.09 10.31
C GLY A 72 -29.51 5.73 10.17
N TYR A 73 -29.17 4.44 10.31
CA TYR A 73 -27.78 3.97 10.31
C TYR A 73 -27.28 3.56 8.92
N ARG A 74 -26.15 4.11 8.49
CA ARG A 74 -25.53 3.83 7.18
C ARG A 74 -24.07 3.38 7.32
N LEU A 75 -23.59 2.62 6.34
CA LEU A 75 -22.17 2.25 6.25
C LEU A 75 -21.32 3.45 5.80
N HIS A 76 -20.09 3.52 6.29
CA HIS A 76 -19.13 4.53 5.84
C HIS A 76 -18.82 4.40 4.35
N SER A 77 -18.75 5.56 3.70
CA SER A 77 -18.41 5.70 2.29
C SER A 77 -16.99 5.17 1.98
N ARG A 78 -16.72 4.91 0.70
CA ARG A 78 -15.37 4.50 0.27
C ARG A 78 -14.33 5.59 0.57
N LYS A 79 -14.68 6.87 0.36
CA LYS A 79 -13.81 8.01 0.64
C LYS A 79 -13.42 8.07 2.12
N THR A 80 -14.41 7.98 3.01
CA THR A 80 -14.17 7.98 4.47
C THR A 80 -13.28 6.81 4.89
N THR A 81 -13.48 5.63 4.31
CA THR A 81 -12.64 4.48 4.61
C THR A 81 -11.18 4.70 4.16
N GLN A 82 -10.99 5.26 2.97
CA GLN A 82 -9.68 5.54 2.39
C GLN A 82 -8.91 6.65 3.13
N GLN A 83 -9.61 7.58 3.79
CA GLN A 83 -8.99 8.57 4.65
C GLN A 83 -8.36 7.95 5.90
N MET A 84 -8.93 6.86 6.42
CA MET A 84 -8.39 6.15 7.58
C MET A 84 -7.19 5.26 7.22
N SER A 85 -7.29 4.57 6.09
CA SER A 85 -6.22 3.73 5.58
C SER A 85 -6.40 3.50 4.09
N ASN A 86 -5.30 3.54 3.35
CA ASN A 86 -5.28 3.24 1.94
C ASN A 86 -4.09 2.36 1.59
N ILE A 87 -4.30 1.05 1.67
CA ILE A 87 -3.24 0.08 1.39
C ILE A 87 -2.70 0.18 -0.04
N ALA A 88 -3.51 0.68 -0.99
CA ALA A 88 -3.03 0.96 -2.35
C ALA A 88 -1.96 2.04 -2.41
N ALA A 89 -2.12 3.08 -1.60
CA ALA A 89 -1.09 4.11 -1.48
C ALA A 89 0.14 3.51 -0.81
N ASP A 90 -0.03 2.76 0.28
CA ASP A 90 1.07 2.16 1.03
C ASP A 90 1.93 1.22 0.16
N ILE A 91 1.31 0.37 -0.67
CA ILE A 91 2.03 -0.52 -1.59
C ILE A 91 2.83 0.29 -2.62
N ARG A 92 2.22 1.30 -3.26
CA ARG A 92 2.92 2.16 -4.22
C ARG A 92 4.12 2.85 -3.57
N LYS A 93 3.91 3.43 -2.38
CA LYS A 93 4.98 4.10 -1.61
C LYS A 93 6.15 3.15 -1.34
N ARG A 94 5.86 1.92 -0.91
CA ARG A 94 6.87 0.88 -0.66
C ARG A 94 7.64 0.49 -1.92
N ARG A 95 6.93 0.23 -3.03
CA ARG A 95 7.55 -0.10 -4.31
C ARG A 95 8.45 1.01 -4.84
N LEU A 96 8.00 2.27 -4.76
CA LEU A 96 8.82 3.42 -5.13
C LEU A 96 10.03 3.58 -4.20
N LYS A 97 9.87 3.43 -2.88
CA LYS A 97 11.00 3.43 -1.93
C LYS A 97 12.06 2.40 -2.30
N PHE A 98 11.64 1.17 -2.61
CA PHE A 98 12.54 0.09 -3.01
C PHE A 98 13.21 0.35 -4.36
N TYR A 99 12.45 0.80 -5.36
CA TYR A 99 12.98 1.19 -6.67
C TYR A 99 14.01 2.31 -6.56
N GLY A 100 13.71 3.37 -5.79
CA GLY A 100 14.64 4.45 -5.56
C GLY A 100 15.87 4.01 -4.78
N HIS A 101 15.72 3.10 -3.81
CA HIS A 101 16.85 2.49 -3.10
C HIS A 101 17.79 1.78 -4.09
N ILE A 102 17.28 0.87 -4.94
CA ILE A 102 18.12 0.14 -5.90
C ILE A 102 18.75 1.08 -6.94
N SER A 103 17.99 2.06 -7.43
CA SER A 103 18.45 2.99 -8.47
C SER A 103 19.62 3.86 -8.01
N ARG A 104 19.71 4.14 -6.70
CA ARG A 104 20.81 4.90 -6.08
C ARG A 104 21.98 4.03 -5.61
N LEU A 105 21.86 2.71 -5.64
CA LEU A 105 22.98 1.84 -5.28
C LEU A 105 24.13 1.98 -6.30
N PRO A 106 25.39 1.86 -5.86
CA PRO A 106 26.52 1.79 -6.79
C PRO A 106 26.37 0.66 -7.80
N GLN A 107 26.90 0.87 -9.01
CA GLN A 107 26.80 -0.10 -10.11
C GLN A 107 27.50 -1.44 -9.81
N THR A 108 28.40 -1.47 -8.83
CA THR A 108 29.06 -2.70 -8.37
C THR A 108 28.09 -3.66 -7.69
N ARG A 109 26.99 -3.15 -7.12
CA ARG A 109 26.00 -3.96 -6.40
C ARG A 109 25.13 -4.75 -7.37
N ILE A 110 24.96 -6.03 -7.08
CA ILE A 110 24.17 -6.98 -7.90
C ILE A 110 22.76 -6.45 -8.17
N ALA A 111 22.08 -5.88 -7.16
CA ALA A 111 20.73 -5.34 -7.31
C ALA A 111 20.65 -4.23 -8.39
N ASN A 112 21.64 -3.32 -8.44
CA ASN A 112 21.68 -2.27 -9.45
C ASN A 112 21.96 -2.86 -10.84
N ARG A 113 22.88 -3.82 -10.94
CA ARG A 113 23.20 -4.53 -12.18
C ARG A 113 21.97 -5.24 -12.75
N ILE A 114 21.21 -5.93 -11.90
CA ILE A 114 19.96 -6.59 -12.29
C ILE A 114 18.96 -5.54 -12.79
N LEU A 115 18.76 -4.44 -12.07
CA LEU A 115 17.83 -3.39 -12.51
C LEU A 115 18.22 -2.81 -13.88
N LYS A 116 19.50 -2.52 -14.10
CA LYS A 116 20.02 -2.06 -15.39
C LYS A 116 19.81 -3.07 -16.50
N TYR A 117 20.11 -4.34 -16.23
CA TYR A 117 19.89 -5.43 -17.17
C TYR A 117 18.42 -5.50 -17.58
N ILE A 118 17.50 -5.55 -16.61
CA ILE A 118 16.06 -5.63 -16.87
C ILE A 118 15.56 -4.40 -17.65
N LYS A 119 16.09 -3.20 -17.37
CA LYS A 119 15.76 -1.98 -18.13
C LYS A 119 16.27 -2.01 -19.58
N GLY A 120 17.36 -2.74 -19.85
CA GLY A 120 17.94 -2.88 -21.18
C GLY A 120 17.30 -3.97 -22.04
N VAL A 121 16.47 -4.84 -21.45
CA VAL A 121 15.73 -5.88 -22.18
C VAL A 121 14.58 -5.23 -22.98
N LYS A 122 14.40 -5.67 -24.23
CA LYS A 122 13.35 -5.15 -25.14
C LYS A 122 11.93 -5.36 -24.61
N SER A 123 11.69 -6.46 -23.87
CA SER A 123 10.42 -6.70 -23.19
C SER A 123 10.46 -6.15 -21.76
N THR A 124 9.68 -5.10 -21.52
CA THR A 124 9.54 -4.51 -20.19
C THR A 124 8.90 -5.52 -19.25
N THR A 125 9.56 -5.81 -18.13
CA THR A 125 8.97 -6.67 -17.11
C THR A 125 7.73 -6.02 -16.48
N PRO A 126 6.72 -6.81 -16.08
CA PRO A 126 5.49 -6.28 -15.46
C PRO A 126 5.75 -5.38 -14.25
N TRP A 127 6.82 -5.66 -13.49
CA TRP A 127 7.20 -4.85 -12.33
C TRP A 127 7.70 -3.46 -12.73
N ILE A 128 8.54 -3.34 -13.76
CA ILE A 128 9.01 -2.02 -14.25
C ILE A 128 7.84 -1.20 -14.79
N THR A 129 6.95 -1.81 -15.57
CA THR A 129 5.74 -1.14 -16.06
C THR A 129 4.92 -0.57 -14.91
N GLN A 130 4.78 -1.34 -13.83
CA GLN A 130 4.05 -0.88 -12.65
C GLN A 130 4.77 0.24 -11.89
N VAL A 131 6.11 0.22 -11.81
CA VAL A 131 6.91 1.32 -11.26
C VAL A 131 6.70 2.59 -12.07
N GLN A 132 6.69 2.51 -13.41
CA GLN A 132 6.45 3.66 -14.28
C GLN A 132 5.04 4.25 -14.07
N ILE A 133 4.01 3.39 -13.98
CA ILE A 133 2.64 3.81 -13.65
C ILE A 133 2.59 4.52 -12.28
N ASP A 134 3.35 4.03 -11.30
CA ASP A 134 3.37 4.63 -9.98
C ASP A 134 4.08 5.98 -9.96
N LEU A 135 5.22 6.11 -10.67
CA LEU A 135 5.96 7.36 -10.83
C LEU A 135 5.08 8.44 -11.47
N GLN A 136 4.36 8.10 -12.54
CA GLN A 136 3.39 9.00 -13.19
C GLN A 136 2.29 9.46 -12.22
N LYS A 137 1.80 8.56 -11.35
CA LYS A 137 0.79 8.91 -10.34
C LYS A 137 1.33 9.80 -9.22
N THR A 138 2.63 9.77 -8.96
CA THR A 138 3.30 10.63 -7.97
C THR A 138 3.93 11.87 -8.60
N ARG A 139 3.69 12.14 -9.90
CA ARG A 139 4.29 13.26 -10.65
C ARG A 139 5.82 13.29 -10.58
N LEU A 140 6.45 12.11 -10.44
CA LEU A 140 7.90 11.95 -10.40
C LEU A 140 8.39 11.37 -11.72
N ASP A 141 9.57 11.79 -12.16
CA ASP A 141 10.30 11.18 -13.26
C ASP A 141 11.44 10.26 -12.76
N GLN A 142 12.04 9.48 -13.66
CA GLN A 142 13.19 8.65 -13.36
C GLN A 142 14.43 9.46 -12.96
N THR A 143 14.53 10.71 -13.42
CA THR A 143 15.62 11.64 -13.11
C THR A 143 15.57 12.09 -11.63
N ASP A 144 14.38 12.34 -11.11
CA ASP A 144 14.13 12.73 -9.71
C ASP A 144 14.51 11.66 -8.68
N VAL A 145 14.71 10.42 -9.12
CA VAL A 145 15.08 9.30 -8.25
C VAL A 145 16.44 9.51 -7.58
N GLN A 146 17.34 10.29 -8.20
CA GLN A 146 18.66 10.55 -7.63
C GLN A 146 18.61 11.56 -6.49
N ASP A 147 17.70 12.53 -6.53
CA ASP A 147 17.49 13.46 -5.43
C ASP A 147 16.67 12.80 -4.31
N ARG A 148 17.36 12.45 -3.23
CA ARG A 148 16.76 11.77 -2.09
C ARG A 148 15.70 12.61 -1.38
N ASN A 149 15.85 13.94 -1.34
CA ASN A 149 14.95 14.81 -0.58
C ASN A 149 13.64 15.00 -1.33
N THR A 150 13.74 15.36 -2.62
CA THR A 150 12.58 15.47 -3.52
C THR A 150 11.81 14.14 -3.59
N TYR A 151 12.52 13.02 -3.76
CA TYR A 151 11.91 11.70 -3.81
C TYR A 151 11.23 11.29 -2.49
N ARG A 152 11.75 11.72 -1.34
CA ARG A 152 11.13 11.44 -0.04
C ARG A 152 9.87 12.26 0.19
N ASN A 153 9.90 13.55 -0.16
CA ASN A 153 8.78 14.46 0.08
C ASN A 153 7.54 14.07 -0.74
N GLU A 154 7.72 13.63 -1.98
CA GLU A 154 6.59 13.23 -2.85
C GLU A 154 6.03 11.84 -2.52
N ILE A 155 6.80 10.98 -1.84
CA ILE A 155 6.38 9.62 -1.49
C ILE A 155 5.81 9.54 -0.07
N HIS A 156 6.20 10.41 0.84
CA HIS A 156 5.72 10.41 2.23
C HIS A 156 4.31 10.97 2.38
#